data_AF-V9GD33-F1
#
_entry.id   AF-V9GD33-F1
#
_cell.length_a   1.000
_cell.length_b   1.000
_cell.length_c   1.000
_cell.angle_alpha   90.00
_cell.angle_beta   90.00
_cell.angle_gamma   90.00
#
_symmetry.space_group_name_H-M   'P 1'
#
loop_
_entity.id
_entity.type
_entity.pdbx_description
1 polymer ?
#
loop_
_entity_poly.entity_id
_entity_poly.type
_entity_poly.pdbx_seq_one_letter_code
_entity_poly.pdbx_strand_id
1 'polypeptide(L)'
;MPVDVLFESLDQSGHALCLAEIALLEEEIPRFMHSIIQQGMIVSALHNHWLYTRPTVMYIHIQSVEPPINFAKKIASSFSSLSSYPVA
;
A
#
# COMPACT_ATOMS: atom_id res chain seq x y z
N MET A 1 -9.91 1.30 -6.50
CA MET A 1 -9.24 -0.01 -6.59
C MET A 1 -9.21 -0.66 -5.22
N PRO A 2 -9.34 -1.99 -5.11
CA PRO A 2 -9.28 -2.72 -3.84
C PRO A 2 -8.07 -2.33 -2.99
N VAL A 3 -8.30 -2.18 -1.68
CA VAL A 3 -7.28 -1.90 -0.67
C VAL A 3 -7.52 -2.80 0.52
N ASP A 4 -6.48 -3.50 0.96
CA ASP A 4 -6.44 -4.13 2.27
C ASP A 4 -5.31 -3.50 3.10
N VAL A 5 -5.62 -3.18 4.36
CA VAL A 5 -4.71 -2.57 5.34
C VAL A 5 -4.92 -3.28 6.66
N LEU A 6 -3.87 -3.91 7.15
CA LEU A 6 -3.90 -4.67 8.39
C LEU A 6 -2.63 -4.44 9.22
N PHE A 7 -2.69 -4.82 10.49
CA PHE A 7 -1.52 -4.84 11.36
C PHE A 7 -1.63 -6.06 12.29
N GLU A 8 -0.48 -6.61 12.64
CA GLU A 8 -0.36 -7.74 13.55
C GLU A 8 -0.49 -7.29 15.03
N SER A 9 -0.20 -8.19 15.98
CA SER A 9 -0.22 -7.84 17.40
C SER A 9 0.73 -6.67 17.75
N LEU A 10 0.28 -5.78 18.63
CA LEU A 10 1.09 -4.69 19.16
C LEU A 10 2.17 -5.22 20.12
N ASP A 11 3.35 -4.61 20.06
CA ASP A 11 4.40 -4.79 21.07
C ASP A 11 4.19 -3.86 22.29
N GLN A 12 5.10 -3.93 23.27
CA GLN A 12 5.03 -3.11 24.50
C GLN A 12 5.19 -1.60 24.25
N SER A 13 5.73 -1.21 23.08
CA SER A 13 5.90 0.18 22.66
C SER A 13 4.73 0.68 21.81
N GLY A 14 3.73 -0.17 21.53
CA GLY A 14 2.58 0.15 20.69
C GLY A 14 2.89 0.11 19.19
N HIS A 15 3.98 -0.54 18.77
CA HIS A 15 4.29 -0.77 17.36
C HIS A 15 3.73 -2.13 16.92
N ALA A 16 3.43 -2.27 15.64
CA ALA A 16 3.09 -3.56 15.02
C ALA A 16 3.73 -3.68 13.64
N LEU A 17 3.87 -4.91 13.16
CA LEU A 17 4.04 -5.16 11.74
C LEU A 17 2.74 -4.72 11.03
N CYS A 18 2.84 -3.66 10.25
CA CYS A 18 1.77 -3.11 9.45
C CYS A 18 1.96 -3.54 8.00
N LEU A 19 0.87 -3.92 7.34
CA LEU A 19 0.85 -4.47 6.00
C LEU A 19 -0.25 -3.77 5.19
N ALA A 20 0.02 -3.52 3.91
CA ALA A 20 -0.99 -3.08 2.97
C ALA A 20 -0.82 -3.80 1.63
N GLU A 21 -1.96 -4.19 1.04
CA GLU A 21 -2.08 -4.66 -0.32
C GLU A 21 -3.00 -3.69 -1.07
N ILE A 22 -2.50 -3.14 -2.18
CA ILE A 22 -3.26 -2.14 -2.95
C ILE A 22 -3.23 -2.52 -4.41
N ALA A 23 -4.41 -2.64 -5.01
CA ALA A 23 -4.57 -2.77 -6.45
C ALA A 23 -4.37 -1.40 -7.12
N LEU A 24 -3.60 -1.39 -8.22
CA LEU A 24 -3.20 -0.20 -8.97
C LEU A 24 -3.32 -0.44 -10.47
N LEU A 25 -3.57 0.63 -11.21
CA LEU A 25 -3.31 0.65 -12.65
C LEU A 25 -1.80 0.73 -12.90
N GLU A 26 -1.32 0.17 -14.02
CA GLU A 26 0.10 0.16 -14.38
C GLU A 26 0.70 1.58 -14.39
N GLU A 27 -0.04 2.55 -14.92
CA GLU A 27 0.35 3.96 -15.00
C GLU A 27 0.46 4.67 -13.64
N GLU A 28 -0.16 4.13 -12.59
CA GLU A 28 -0.15 4.72 -11.25
C GLU A 28 1.09 4.29 -10.44
N ILE A 29 1.66 3.14 -10.78
CA ILE A 29 2.75 2.49 -10.02
C ILE A 29 3.93 3.43 -9.77
N PRO A 30 4.51 4.12 -10.78
CA PRO A 30 5.74 4.88 -10.54
C PRO A 30 5.56 5.99 -9.50
N ARG A 31 4.45 6.73 -9.58
CA ARG A 31 4.16 7.83 -8.65
C ARG A 31 3.79 7.32 -7.26
N PHE A 32 2.98 6.26 -7.20
CA PHE A 32 2.57 5.67 -5.92
C PHE A 32 3.76 5.04 -5.18
N MET A 33 4.56 4.23 -5.89
CA MET A 33 5.78 3.63 -5.33
C MET A 33 6.75 4.69 -4.82
N HIS A 34 6.95 5.78 -5.57
CA HIS A 34 7.77 6.89 -5.11
C HIS A 34 7.24 7.50 -3.80
N SER A 35 5.92 7.72 -3.70
CA SER A 35 5.28 8.24 -2.48
C SER A 35 5.52 7.33 -1.28
N ILE A 36 5.35 6.01 -1.45
CA ILE A 36 5.57 5.02 -0.38
C ILE A 36 7.02 5.06 0.14
N ILE A 37 7.99 5.08 -0.78
CA ILE A 37 9.42 5.12 -0.44
C ILE A 37 9.78 6.42 0.29
N GLN A 38 9.23 7.56 -0.14
CA GLN A 38 9.45 8.86 0.53
C GLN A 38 8.94 8.89 1.96
N GLN A 39 7.93 8.07 2.28
CA GLN A 39 7.40 7.93 3.64
C GLN A 39 8.15 6.91 4.51
N GLY A 40 9.23 6.33 3.99
CA GLY A 40 10.08 5.38 4.69
C GLY A 40 9.45 3.99 4.87
N MET A 41 8.43 3.66 4.07
CA MET A 41 7.81 2.32 4.06
C MET A 41 8.51 1.41 3.04
N ILE A 42 8.46 0.10 3.28
CA ILE A 42 9.09 -0.90 2.42
C ILE A 42 8.05 -1.40 1.43
N VAL A 43 8.39 -1.42 0.14
CA VAL A 43 7.64 -2.19 -0.86
C VAL A 43 8.20 -3.60 -0.88
N SER A 44 7.41 -4.56 -0.39
CA SER A 44 7.83 -5.96 -0.28
C SER A 44 7.61 -6.75 -1.58
N ALA A 45 6.60 -6.37 -2.38
CA ALA A 45 6.35 -6.99 -3.68
C ALA A 45 5.54 -6.07 -4.62
N LEU A 46 5.65 -6.34 -5.92
CA LEU A 46 4.78 -5.79 -6.96
C LEU A 46 4.52 -6.89 -7.99
N HIS A 47 3.27 -7.30 -8.17
CA HIS A 47 2.90 -8.39 -9.09
C HIS A 47 1.42 -8.34 -9.48
N ASN A 48 0.98 -9.18 -10.41
CA ASN A 48 -0.43 -9.31 -10.81
C ASN A 48 -1.08 -10.53 -10.15
N HIS A 49 -2.35 -10.42 -9.74
CA HIS A 49 -3.13 -11.56 -9.21
C HIS A 49 -3.92 -12.30 -10.30
N TRP A 50 -4.18 -11.63 -11.43
CA TRP A 50 -5.11 -12.09 -12.45
C TRP A 50 -4.42 -12.18 -13.82
N LEU A 51 -4.94 -13.07 -14.66
CA LEU A 51 -4.52 -13.21 -16.06
C LEU A 51 -5.46 -12.46 -16.99
N TYR A 52 -4.91 -11.89 -18.07
CA TYR A 52 -5.67 -11.30 -19.18
C TYR A 52 -6.65 -10.17 -18.81
N THR A 53 -6.38 -9.43 -17.74
CA THR A 53 -7.17 -8.25 -17.35
C THR A 53 -6.99 -7.10 -18.34
N ARG A 54 -8.06 -6.35 -18.61
CA ARG A 54 -8.02 -5.08 -19.36
C ARG A 54 -8.89 -4.04 -18.65
N PRO A 55 -8.32 -2.97 -18.07
CA PRO A 55 -6.88 -2.67 -17.98
C PRO A 55 -6.11 -3.70 -17.13
N THR A 56 -4.78 -3.73 -17.25
CA THR A 56 -3.95 -4.53 -16.35
C THR A 56 -4.06 -3.96 -14.93
N VAL A 57 -4.26 -4.86 -13.95
CA VAL A 57 -4.28 -4.49 -12.54
C VAL A 57 -3.10 -5.16 -11.84
N MET A 58 -2.27 -4.34 -11.20
CA MET A 58 -1.11 -4.76 -10.42
C MET A 58 -1.39 -4.58 -8.93
N TYR A 59 -0.75 -5.37 -8.09
CA TYR A 59 -0.89 -5.36 -6.64
C TYR A 59 0.47 -5.02 -6.05
N ILE A 60 0.52 -3.92 -5.29
CA ILE A 60 1.70 -3.53 -4.53
C ILE A 60 1.51 -3.95 -3.07
N HIS A 61 2.54 -4.58 -2.53
CA HIS A 61 2.61 -5.03 -1.15
C HIS A 61 3.57 -4.12 -0.39
N ILE A 62 3.11 -3.60 0.73
CA ILE A 62 3.83 -2.61 1.54
C ILE A 62 3.89 -3.12 2.98
N GLN A 63 5.03 -2.87 3.63
CA GLN A 63 5.20 -3.19 5.05
C GLN A 63 5.96 -2.08 5.80
N SER A 64 5.65 -1.93 7.08
CA SER A 64 6.46 -1.17 8.04
C SER A 64 6.26 -1.69 9.46
N VAL A 65 7.17 -1.33 10.38
CA VAL A 65 7.01 -1.60 11.82
C VAL A 65 6.89 -0.27 12.54
N GLU A 66 5.68 0.11 12.91
CA GLU A 66 5.37 1.41 13.52
C GLU A 66 4.00 1.37 14.23
N PRO A 67 3.57 2.45 14.93
CA PRO A 67 2.20 2.55 15.42
C PRO A 67 1.20 2.47 14.25
N PRO A 68 0.17 1.60 14.29
CA PRO A 68 -0.76 1.42 13.16
C PRO A 68 -1.43 2.70 12.67
N ILE A 69 -1.67 3.66 13.57
CA ILE A 69 -2.23 4.97 13.21
C ILE A 69 -1.29 5.80 12.32
N ASN A 70 0.02 5.67 12.50
CA ASN A 70 1.01 6.35 11.66
C ASN A 70 1.06 5.70 10.27
N PHE A 71 1.04 4.37 10.22
CA PHE A 71 0.93 3.63 8.97
C PHE A 71 -0.33 4.01 8.18
N ALA A 72 -1.49 4.06 8.84
CA ALA A 72 -2.75 4.46 8.20
C ALA A 72 -2.69 5.87 7.59
N LYS A 73 -2.12 6.84 8.32
CA LYS A 73 -1.92 8.22 7.82
C LYS A 73 -0.99 8.27 6.63
N LYS A 74 0.07 7.48 6.67
CA LYS A 74 1.05 7.35 5.60
C LYS A 74 0.43 6.81 4.31
N ILE A 75 -0.26 5.67 4.40
CA ILE A 75 -1.02 5.08 3.28
C ILE A 75 -2.04 6.08 2.73
N ALA A 76 -2.83 6.73 3.60
CA ALA A 76 -3.80 7.74 3.18
C ALA A 76 -3.15 8.91 2.44
N SER A 77 -1.99 9.38 2.88
CA SER A 77 -1.21 10.41 2.18
C SER A 77 -0.75 9.93 0.80
N SER A 78 -0.34 8.67 0.66
CA SER A 78 0.08 8.12 -0.64
C SER A 78 -1.06 7.96 -1.64
N PHE A 79 -2.30 7.80 -1.18
CA PHE A 79 -3.45 7.78 -2.10
C PHE A 79 -3.63 9.09 -2.89
N SER A 80 -3.09 10.22 -2.41
CA SER A 80 -3.10 11.47 -3.17
C SER A 80 -2.32 11.40 -4.49
N SER A 81 -1.43 10.43 -4.68
CA SER A 81 -0.70 10.25 -5.95
C SER A 81 -1.47 9.43 -6.98
N LEU A 82 -2.62 8.86 -6.62
CA LEU A 82 -3.45 8.04 -7.50
C LEU A 82 -4.39 8.90 -8.33
N SER A 83 -4.71 8.40 -9.52
CA SER A 83 -5.76 8.96 -10.39
C SER A 83 -7.11 8.26 -10.19
N SER A 84 -7.08 7.03 -9.67
CA SER A 84 -8.25 6.23 -9.33
C SER A 84 -8.51 6.29 -7.82
N TYR A 85 -9.80 6.31 -7.44
CA TYR A 85 -10.16 6.29 -6.03
C TYR A 85 -9.95 4.88 -5.44
N PRO A 86 -9.21 4.73 -4.32
CA PRO A 86 -9.15 3.48 -3.57
C PRO A 86 -10.53 3.15 -2.98
N VAL A 87 -10.85 1.86 -2.91
CA VAL A 87 -12.09 1.35 -2.31
C VAL A 87 -11.67 0.21 -1.38
N ALA A 88 -12.06 0.32 -0.11
CA ALA A 88 -11.88 -0.73 0.90
C ALA A 88 -13.06 -1.71 0.84
#